data_AF-A0A529IFU2-F1
#
_entry.id   AF-A0A529IFU2-F1
#
_cell.length_a   1.000
_cell.length_b   1.000
_cell.length_c   1.000
_cell.angle_alpha   90.00
_cell.angle_beta   90.00
_cell.angle_gamma   90.00
#
_symmetry.space_group_name_H-M   'P 1'
#
loop_
_entity.id
_entity.type
_entity.pdbx_description
1 polymer ?
#
loop_
_entity_poly.entity_id
_entity_poly.type
_entity_poly.pdbx_seq_one_letter_code
_entity_poly.pdbx_strand_id
1 'polypeptide(L)'
;MPTLVSLQPRGLRRAAAAAYIGISPSHFDKERAAGNIPPAKTLFGVALWDRFDLDSLFDGKPTAAVAANDNDSDYWDRECAAIGSRNT
;
A
#
# COMPACT_ATOMS: atom_id res chain seq x y z
N MET A 1 -15.58 -27.47 -18.62
CA MET A 1 -15.74 -26.01 -18.81
C MET A 1 -14.35 -25.40 -18.76
N PRO A 2 -13.81 -24.86 -19.87
CA PRO A 2 -12.52 -24.19 -19.81
C PRO A 2 -12.69 -22.96 -18.91
N THR A 3 -11.97 -22.94 -17.79
CA THR A 3 -11.89 -21.75 -16.94
C THR A 3 -11.20 -20.68 -17.75
N LEU A 4 -11.92 -19.61 -18.10
CA LEU A 4 -11.34 -18.44 -18.75
C LEU A 4 -10.21 -17.94 -17.86
N VAL A 5 -8.97 -18.19 -18.29
CA VAL A 5 -7.79 -17.62 -17.65
C VAL A 5 -7.92 -16.11 -17.85
N SER A 6 -8.23 -15.40 -16.78
CA SER A 6 -8.16 -13.94 -16.75
C SER A 6 -6.69 -13.58 -16.96
N LEU A 7 -6.32 -13.31 -18.21
CA LEU A 7 -5.01 -12.77 -18.53
C LEU A 7 -4.96 -11.38 -17.90
N GLN A 8 -4.24 -11.23 -16.78
CA GLN A 8 -3.95 -9.89 -16.29
C GLN A 8 -3.14 -9.16 -17.37
N PRO A 9 -3.66 -8.06 -17.94
CA PRO A 9 -2.93 -7.32 -18.95
C PRO A 9 -1.63 -6.80 -18.34
N ARG A 10 -0.52 -7.02 -19.04
CA ARG A 10 0.79 -6.53 -18.59
C ARG A 10 0.84 -5.01 -18.49
N GLY A 11 0.15 -4.34 -19.42
CA GLY A 11 0.00 -2.89 -19.43
C GLY A 11 -1.25 -2.46 -18.68
N LEU A 12 -1.08 -1.65 -17.65
CA LEU A 12 -2.14 -1.10 -16.82
C LEU A 12 -2.30 0.40 -17.08
N ARG A 13 -3.55 0.87 -17.17
CA ARG A 13 -3.87 2.30 -17.13
C ARG A 13 -3.85 2.79 -15.68
N ARG A 14 -3.78 4.11 -15.48
CA ARG A 14 -3.69 4.79 -14.17
C ARG A 14 -4.58 4.15 -13.08
N ALA A 15 -5.88 4.01 -13.34
CA ALA A 15 -6.82 3.46 -12.36
C ALA A 15 -6.56 1.98 -12.04
N ALA A 16 -6.21 1.18 -13.05
CA ALA A 16 -5.88 -0.23 -12.87
C ALA A 16 -4.53 -0.42 -12.18
N ALA A 17 -3.54 0.43 -12.46
CA ALA A 17 -2.25 0.45 -11.78
C ALA A 17 -2.41 0.80 -10.29
N ALA A 18 -3.22 1.82 -9.97
CA ALA A 18 -3.53 2.18 -8.60
C ALA A 18 -4.25 1.04 -7.84
N ALA A 19 -5.26 0.44 -8.49
CA ALA A 19 -5.97 -0.71 -7.94
C ALA A 19 -5.06 -1.93 -7.74
N TYR A 20 -4.10 -2.15 -8.64
CA TYR A 20 -3.15 -3.25 -8.56
C TYR A 20 -2.23 -3.15 -7.33
N ILE A 21 -1.75 -1.95 -7.01
CA ILE A 21 -0.92 -1.67 -5.82
C ILE A 21 -1.78 -1.59 -4.53
N GLY A 22 -3.10 -1.38 -4.67
CA GLY A 22 -4.03 -1.26 -3.55
C GLY A 22 -4.18 0.16 -2.99
N ILE A 23 -3.94 1.18 -3.80
CA ILE A 23 -4.04 2.59 -3.41
C ILE A 23 -5.08 3.37 -4.23
N SER A 24 -5.51 4.51 -3.73
CA SER A 24 -6.42 5.38 -4.48
C SER A 24 -5.71 6.02 -5.69
N PRO A 25 -6.42 6.30 -6.81
CA PRO A 25 -5.81 6.93 -7.99
C PRO A 25 -5.19 8.31 -7.73
N SER A 26 -5.74 9.06 -6.77
CA SER A 26 -5.21 10.35 -6.37
C SER A 26 -3.91 10.21 -5.56
N HIS A 27 -3.81 9.19 -4.71
CA HIS A 27 -2.56 8.90 -4.00
C HIS A 27 -1.48 8.39 -4.96
N PHE A 28 -1.86 7.53 -5.92
CA PHE A 28 -0.97 7.07 -6.98
C PHE A 28 -0.32 8.23 -7.75
N ASP A 29 -1.09 9.26 -8.11
CA ASP A 29 -0.51 10.42 -8.81
C ASP A 29 0.45 11.23 -7.93
N LYS A 30 0.15 11.36 -6.64
CA LYS A 30 1.04 12.05 -5.68
C LYS A 30 2.37 11.32 -5.56
N GLU A 31 2.33 10.00 -5.39
CA GLU A 31 3.53 9.17 -5.29
C GLU A 31 4.33 9.14 -6.60
N ARG A 32 3.64 9.15 -7.75
CA ARG A 32 4.28 9.34 -9.06
C ARG A 32 4.96 10.70 -9.18
N ALA A 33 4.31 11.78 -8.75
CA ALA A 33 4.89 13.12 -8.76
C ALA A 33 6.08 13.24 -7.79
N ALA A 34 6.05 12.50 -6.68
CA ALA A 34 7.15 12.40 -5.72
C ALA A 34 8.32 11.54 -6.22
N GLY A 35 8.17 10.81 -7.33
CA GLY A 35 9.20 9.93 -7.90
C GLY A 35 9.28 8.55 -7.25
N ASN A 36 8.33 8.20 -6.38
CA ASN A 36 8.28 6.91 -5.70
C ASN A 36 7.70 5.79 -6.61
N ILE A 37 6.98 6.16 -7.67
CA ILE A 37 6.41 5.23 -8.65
C ILE A 37 7.10 5.40 -10.00
N PRO A 38 7.39 4.31 -10.75
CA PRO A 38 8.05 4.39 -12.04
C PRO A 38 7.25 5.24 -13.03
N PRO A 39 7.94 5.93 -13.96
CA PRO A 39 7.29 6.70 -15.00
C PRO A 39 6.47 5.79 -15.92
N ALA A 40 5.33 6.31 -16.39
CA ALA A 40 4.51 5.60 -17.38
C ALA A 40 5.27 5.48 -18.70
N LYS A 41 5.13 4.33 -19.37
CA LYS A 41 5.59 4.13 -20.74
C LYS A 41 4.52 4.65 -21.69
N THR A 42 4.90 5.53 -22.61
CA THR A 42 4.01 6.00 -23.67
C THR A 42 4.02 4.96 -24.79
N LEU A 43 2.99 4.11 -24.84
CA LEU A 43 2.82 3.07 -25.85
C LEU A 43 1.51 3.31 -26.59
N PHE A 44 1.51 3.22 -27.92
CA PHE A 44 0.30 3.39 -28.73
C PHE A 44 -0.46 4.71 -28.47
N GLY A 45 0.25 5.79 -28.12
CA GLY A 45 -0.33 7.10 -27.82
C GLY A 45 -1.01 7.22 -26.45
N VAL A 46 -0.89 6.21 -25.59
CA VAL A 46 -1.44 6.20 -24.24
C VAL A 46 -0.36 5.92 -23.20
N ALA A 47 -0.54 6.48 -21.99
CA ALA A 47 0.32 6.19 -20.85
C ALA A 47 -0.08 4.84 -20.23
N LEU A 48 0.83 3.85 -20.30
CA LEU A 48 0.68 2.57 -19.63
C LEU A 48 1.80 2.34 -18.62
N TRP A 49 1.45 1.67 -17.54
CA TRP A 49 2.38 1.15 -16.55
C TRP A 49 2.55 -0.34 -16.76
N ASP A 50 3.79 -0.82 -16.76
CA ASP A 50 4.08 -2.24 -16.81
C ASP A 50 3.88 -2.84 -15.41
N ARG A 51 3.17 -3.96 -15.33
CA ARG A 51 2.97 -4.70 -14.09
C ARG A 51 4.30 -5.05 -13.41
N PHE A 52 5.31 -5.49 -14.17
CA PHE A 52 6.58 -5.89 -13.58
C PHE A 52 7.34 -4.70 -12.97
N ASP A 53 7.21 -3.52 -13.58
CA ASP A 53 7.80 -2.30 -13.01
C ASP A 53 7.11 -1.94 -11.68
N LEU A 54 5.79 -2.16 -11.58
CA LEU A 54 5.06 -1.97 -10.32
C LEU A 54 5.41 -3.03 -9.27
N ASP A 55 5.59 -4.30 -9.67
CA ASP A 55 6.01 -5.38 -8.76
C ASP A 55 7.39 -5.08 -8.15
N SER A 56 8.30 -4.49 -8.92
CA SER A 56 9.64 -4.10 -8.43
C SER A 56 9.62 -3.11 -7.25
N LEU A 57 8.53 -2.34 -7.09
CA LEU A 57 8.35 -1.44 -5.95
C LEU A 57 8.22 -2.20 -4.62
N PHE A 58 7.72 -3.43 -4.66
CA PHE A 58 7.58 -4.28 -3.50
C PHE A 58 8.89 -5.03 -3.19
N ASP A 59 9.60 -5.48 -4.22
CA ASP A 59 10.83 -6.27 -4.06
C ASP A 59 11.97 -5.50 -3.38
N GLY A 60 12.05 -4.17 -3.60
CA GLY A 60 13.13 -3.33 -3.08
C GLY A 60 12.86 -2.71 -1.70
N LYS A 61 11.64 -2.79 -1.17
CA LYS A 61 11.31 -2.13 0.10
C LYS A 61 11.50 -3.09 1.27
N PRO A 62 12.26 -2.69 2.32
CA PRO A 62 12.26 -3.47 3.55
C PRO A 62 10.81 -3.58 4.02
N THR A 63 10.39 -4.80 4.39
CA THR A 63 9.18 -4.95 5.19
C THR A 63 9.32 -3.98 6.34
N ALA A 64 8.33 -3.11 6.54
CA ALA A 64 8.35 -2.19 7.68
C ALA A 64 8.72 -3.04 8.88
N ALA A 65 9.93 -2.83 9.42
CA ALA A 65 10.37 -3.54 10.60
C ALA A 65 9.21 -3.37 11.58
N VAL A 66 8.77 -4.46 12.21
CA VAL A 66 7.77 -4.38 13.27
C VAL A 66 8.35 -3.34 14.21
N ALA A 67 7.84 -2.11 14.13
CA ALA A 67 8.22 -1.08 15.05
C ALA A 67 7.80 -1.71 16.36
N ALA A 68 8.79 -2.09 17.18
CA ALA A 68 8.53 -2.55 18.52
C ALA A 68 7.57 -1.50 19.05
N ASN A 69 6.34 -1.93 19.24
CA ASN A 69 5.29 -1.02 19.55
C ASN A 69 5.68 -0.50 20.94
N ASP A 70 6.11 0.77 20.99
CA ASP A 70 6.50 1.48 22.21
C ASP A 70 5.25 1.85 23.02
N ASN A 71 4.14 1.13 22.82
CA ASN A 71 3.07 1.10 23.77
C ASN A 71 3.64 0.42 25.02
N ASP A 72 4.18 1.26 25.90
CA ASP A 72 4.23 1.07 27.36
C ASP A 72 2.81 0.68 27.79
N SER A 73 2.47 -0.60 27.61
CA SER A 73 1.09 -1.08 27.48
C SER A 73 0.35 -1.11 28.81
N ASP A 74 0.98 -0.66 29.88
CA ASP A 74 0.39 -0.62 31.20
C ASP A 74 -0.42 0.67 31.43
N TYR A 75 -0.60 1.54 30.41
CA TYR A 75 -1.41 2.76 30.55
C TYR A 75 -2.86 2.44 30.92
N TRP A 76 -3.51 1.51 30.20
CA TRP A 76 -4.89 1.12 30.49
C TRP A 76 -5.01 0.32 31.79
N ASP A 77 -3.98 -0.47 32.14
CA ASP A 77 -3.93 -1.23 33.39
C ASP A 77 -3.76 -0.30 34.62
N ARG A 78 -2.93 0.74 34.52
CA ARG A 78 -2.71 1.76 35.57
C ARG A 78 -3.95 2.62 35.81
N GLU A 79 -4.63 3.06 34.75
CA GLU A 79 -5.83 3.90 34.85
C GLU A 79 -7.01 3.13 35.48
N CYS A 80 -7.20 1.85 35.13
CA CYS A 80 -8.23 1.00 35.75
C CYS A 80 -7.97 0.75 37.25
N ALA A 81 -6.72 0.53 37.66
CA ALA A 81 -6.36 0.33 39.06
C ALA A 81 -6.60 1.59 39.92
N ALA A 82 -6.40 2.79 39.35
CA ALA A 82 -6.58 4.06 40.04
C ALA A 82 -8.05 4.43 40.33
N ILE A 83 -9.00 3.91 39.55
CA ILE A 83 -10.44 4.19 39.71
C ILE A 83 -11.06 3.29 40.79
N GLY A 84 -10.58 2.05 40.95
CA GLY A 84 -11.08 1.10 41.95
C GLY A 84 -10.81 1.50 43.41
N SER A 85 -9.76 2.29 43.67
CA SER A 85 -9.36 2.70 45.03
C SER A 85 -10.07 3.94 45.56
N ARG A 86 -10.82 4.69 44.73
CA ARG A 86 -11.44 5.97 45.12
C ARG A 86 -12.87 5.83 45.66
N ASN A 87 -13.40 4.61 45.75
CA ASN A 87 -14.79 4.36 46.10
C ASN A 87 -14.95 3.56 47.42
N THR A 88 -14.07 3.80 48.40
CA THR A 88 -14.18 3.35 49.80
C THR A 88 -14.12 4.57 50.70
#